data_AF-D4XSZ1-F1
#
_entry.id   AF-D4XSZ1-F1
#
_cell.length_a   1.000
_cell.length_b   1.000
_cell.length_c   1.000
_cell.angle_alpha   90.00
_cell.angle_beta   90.00
_cell.angle_gamma   90.00
#
_symmetry.space_group_name_H-M   'P 1'
#
loop_
_entity.id
_entity.type
_entity.pdbx_description
1 polymer ?
#
loop_
_entity_poly.entity_id
_entity_poly.type
_entity_poly.pdbx_seq_one_letter_code
_entity_poly.pdbx_strand_id
1 'polypeptide(L)'
;KFDTKTKTALARELGVNQYNKVGNFDFKPAYDYWKENAAYWSAVRAAWDQAFNQNKVVALKFAKKDEKSHFSYFNDEAASVAGKTIQAEQLQSKAKKLLNQQLIEGKIN
;
A
#
# COMPACT_ATOMS: atom_id res chain seq x y z
N LYS A 1 2.18 -18.25 -24.79
CA LYS A 1 3.27 -17.72 -25.68
C LYS A 1 2.82 -17.79 -27.14
N PHE A 2 3.10 -16.78 -27.95
CA PHE A 2 2.68 -16.69 -29.36
C PHE A 2 3.91 -16.60 -30.27
N ASP A 3 3.95 -17.39 -31.34
CA ASP A 3 4.97 -17.29 -32.37
C ASP A 3 4.49 -16.36 -33.49
N THR A 4 5.16 -15.22 -33.65
CA THR A 4 4.82 -14.21 -34.64
C THR A 4 5.24 -14.59 -36.06
N LYS A 5 6.19 -15.51 -36.25
CA LYS A 5 6.60 -15.98 -37.60
C LYS A 5 5.58 -16.93 -38.19
N THR A 6 5.10 -17.88 -37.40
CA THR A 6 4.11 -18.88 -37.85
C THR A 6 2.67 -18.48 -37.53
N LYS A 7 2.47 -17.36 -36.82
CA LYS A 7 1.17 -16.89 -36.32
C LYS A 7 0.41 -17.95 -35.49
N THR A 8 1.14 -18.74 -34.72
CA THR A 8 0.57 -19.87 -33.96
C THR A 8 0.77 -19.68 -32.45
N ALA A 9 -0.23 -20.07 -31.65
CA ALA A 9 -0.07 -20.15 -30.21
C ALA A 9 0.85 -21.34 -29.85
N LEU A 10 1.95 -21.08 -29.14
CA LEU A 10 2.93 -22.09 -28.73
C LEU A 10 2.53 -22.83 -27.44
N ALA A 11 1.83 -22.12 -26.56
CA ALA A 11 1.34 -22.66 -25.29
C ALA A 11 0.17 -21.82 -24.79
N ARG A 12 -0.82 -22.51 -24.20
CA ARG A 12 -1.93 -21.94 -23.46
C ARG A 12 -1.80 -22.37 -22.01
N GLU A 13 -1.74 -21.40 -21.12
CA GLU A 13 -1.80 -21.65 -19.68
C GLU A 13 -3.25 -21.48 -19.21
N LEU A 14 -3.71 -22.41 -18.38
CA LEU A 14 -4.99 -22.33 -17.71
C LEU A 14 -4.72 -22.25 -16.20
N GLY A 15 -4.87 -21.06 -15.63
CA GLY A 15 -4.87 -20.88 -14.19
C GLY A 15 -6.28 -21.12 -13.64
N VAL A 16 -6.43 -22.08 -12.74
CA VAL A 16 -7.66 -22.25 -11.97
C VAL A 16 -7.44 -21.65 -10.59
N ASN A 17 -8.13 -20.55 -10.29
CA ASN A 17 -8.15 -19.98 -8.94
C ASN A 17 -9.23 -20.71 -8.12
N GLN A 18 -8.82 -21.45 -7.09
CA GLN A 18 -9.74 -22.07 -6.14
C GLN A 18 -9.78 -21.24 -4.86
N TYR A 19 -10.98 -20.84 -4.45
CA TYR A 19 -11.21 -20.15 -3.19
C TYR A 19 -12.06 -21.01 -2.29
N ASN A 20 -11.49 -21.48 -1.19
CA ASN A 20 -12.23 -22.19 -0.16
C ASN A 20 -12.63 -21.17 0.92
N LYS A 21 -13.93 -21.05 1.18
CA LYS A 21 -14.41 -20.19 2.27
C LYS A 21 -13.91 -20.77 3.59
N VAL A 22 -13.14 -19.99 4.33
CA VAL A 22 -12.70 -20.37 5.67
C VAL A 22 -13.86 -20.11 6.64
N GLY A 23 -14.42 -21.18 7.23
CA GLY A 23 -15.59 -21.08 8.10
C GLY A 23 -15.27 -20.73 9.56
N ASN A 24 -14.17 -21.26 10.09
CA ASN A 24 -13.88 -21.24 11.54
C ASN A 24 -12.62 -20.45 11.88
N PHE A 25 -12.27 -19.44 11.08
CA PHE A 25 -11.12 -18.58 11.38
C PHE A 25 -11.57 -17.36 12.17
N ASP A 26 -10.88 -17.09 13.28
CA ASP A 26 -11.12 -15.91 14.08
C ASP A 26 -10.41 -14.70 13.46
N PHE A 27 -11.19 -13.77 12.91
CA PHE A 27 -10.69 -12.53 12.32
C PHE A 27 -10.57 -11.38 13.33
N LYS A 28 -10.87 -11.60 14.62
CA LYS A 28 -10.76 -10.59 15.68
C LYS A 28 -9.42 -9.84 15.67
N PRO A 29 -8.24 -10.48 15.53
CA PRO A 29 -6.97 -9.76 15.49
C PRO A 29 -6.88 -8.75 14.33
N ALA A 30 -7.48 -9.07 13.18
CA ALA A 30 -7.51 -8.17 12.03
C ALA A 30 -8.43 -6.97 12.30
N TYR A 31 -9.60 -7.21 12.88
CA TYR A 31 -10.53 -6.13 13.24
C TYR A 31 -9.95 -5.19 14.30
N ASP A 32 -9.32 -5.76 15.32
CA ASP A 32 -8.65 -4.99 16.37
C ASP A 32 -7.55 -4.11 15.76
N TYR A 33 -6.68 -4.68 14.91
CA TYR A 33 -5.65 -3.92 14.21
C TYR A 33 -6.22 -2.73 13.42
N TRP A 34 -7.27 -2.97 12.61
CA TRP A 34 -7.87 -1.90 11.81
C TRP A 34 -8.52 -0.81 12.67
N LYS A 35 -9.18 -1.20 13.76
CA LYS A 35 -9.80 -0.26 14.70
C LYS A 35 -8.74 0.60 15.39
N GLU A 36 -7.67 -0.01 15.89
CA GLU A 36 -6.59 0.68 16.59
C GLU A 36 -5.80 1.63 15.68
N ASN A 37 -5.62 1.26 14.41
CA ASN A 37 -4.81 2.04 13.46
C ASN A 37 -5.66 2.95 12.55
N ALA A 38 -6.97 3.07 12.81
CA ALA A 38 -7.91 3.77 11.93
C ALA A 38 -7.50 5.23 11.66
N ALA A 39 -7.09 5.95 12.71
CA ALA A 39 -6.69 7.36 12.61
C ALA A 39 -5.43 7.53 11.74
N TYR A 40 -4.41 6.68 11.95
CA TYR A 40 -3.19 6.70 11.17
C TYR A 40 -3.46 6.40 9.68
N TRP A 41 -4.20 5.33 9.39
CA TRP A 41 -4.53 4.98 8.00
C TRP A 41 -5.43 6.01 7.33
N SER A 42 -6.24 6.75 8.09
CA SER A 42 -6.98 7.90 7.57
C SER A 42 -6.04 9.03 7.12
N ALA A 43 -4.99 9.32 7.89
CA ALA A 43 -3.99 10.31 7.51
C ALA A 43 -3.18 9.89 6.28
N VAL A 44 -2.82 8.59 6.17
CA VAL A 44 -2.16 8.03 4.98
C VAL A 44 -3.03 8.18 3.74
N ARG A 45 -4.32 7.84 3.81
CA ARG A 45 -5.26 8.02 2.69
C ARG A 45 -5.37 9.48 2.29
N ALA A 46 -5.53 10.40 3.24
CA ALA A 46 -5.60 11.83 2.95
C ALA A 46 -4.33 12.36 2.25
N ALA A 47 -3.15 11.87 2.62
CA ALA A 47 -1.90 12.23 1.93
C ALA A 47 -1.87 11.72 0.48
N TRP A 48 -2.31 10.48 0.24
CA TRP A 48 -2.44 9.94 -1.12
C TRP A 48 -3.49 10.68 -1.96
N ASP A 49 -4.65 10.99 -1.37
CA ASP A 49 -5.70 11.78 -2.03
C ASP A 49 -5.15 13.15 -2.44
N GLN A 50 -4.37 13.81 -1.58
CA GLN A 50 -3.70 15.05 -1.91
C GLN A 50 -2.72 14.88 -3.09
N ALA A 51 -1.93 13.80 -3.11
CA ALA A 51 -0.95 13.55 -4.17
C ALA A 51 -1.63 13.36 -5.54
N PHE A 52 -2.71 12.58 -5.59
CA PHE A 52 -3.49 12.37 -6.81
C PHE A 52 -4.24 13.62 -7.26
N ASN A 53 -4.69 14.46 -6.33
CA ASN A 53 -5.38 15.71 -6.68
C ASN A 53 -4.41 16.80 -7.20
N GLN A 54 -3.19 16.85 -6.68
CA GLN A 54 -2.21 17.89 -7.02
C GLN A 54 -1.39 17.56 -8.28
N ASN A 55 -1.28 16.28 -8.64
CA ASN A 55 -0.33 15.83 -9.65
C ASN A 55 -1.00 14.95 -10.72
N LYS A 56 -0.65 15.19 -11.98
CA LYS A 56 -1.09 14.34 -13.10
C LYS A 56 -0.41 12.97 -13.10
N VAL A 57 0.79 12.90 -12.54
CA VAL A 57 1.62 11.70 -12.45
C VAL A 57 2.14 11.59 -11.03
N VAL A 58 2.07 10.37 -10.49
CA VAL A 58 2.65 10.00 -9.20
C VAL A 58 3.49 8.76 -9.45
N ALA A 59 4.76 8.82 -9.06
CA ALA A 59 5.69 7.70 -9.23
C ALA A 59 6.35 7.35 -7.91
N LEU A 60 6.23 6.08 -7.53
CA LEU A 60 6.95 5.53 -6.38
C LEU A 60 8.40 5.25 -6.76
N LYS A 61 9.31 5.39 -5.79
CA LYS A 61 10.65 4.83 -5.86
C LYS A 61 10.54 3.34 -6.26
N PHE A 62 11.52 2.80 -6.96
CA PHE A 62 11.58 1.36 -7.18
C PHE A 62 12.33 0.70 -6.02
N ALA A 63 11.70 -0.24 -5.31
CA ALA A 63 12.38 -1.04 -4.28
C ALA A 63 13.33 -2.06 -4.94
N LYS A 64 14.63 -1.95 -4.67
CA LYS A 64 15.64 -2.92 -5.13
C LYS A 64 15.54 -4.23 -4.34
N LYS A 65 16.20 -5.29 -4.84
CA LYS A 65 16.18 -6.65 -4.26
C LYS A 65 16.41 -6.71 -2.74
N ASP A 66 17.27 -5.85 -2.22
CA ASP A 66 17.65 -5.81 -0.79
C ASP A 66 17.01 -4.63 -0.03
N GLU A 67 16.07 -3.91 -0.66
CA GLU A 67 15.28 -2.85 -0.02
C GLU A 67 13.90 -3.38 0.37
N LYS A 68 13.36 -2.91 1.50
CA LYS A 68 11.97 -3.24 1.86
C LYS A 68 10.99 -2.58 0.89
N SER A 69 9.83 -3.22 0.72
CA SER A 69 8.74 -2.71 -0.13
C SER A 69 8.18 -1.39 0.40
N HIS A 70 7.65 -0.54 -0.48
CA HIS A 70 7.12 0.78 -0.09
C HIS A 70 6.06 0.71 1.01
N PHE A 71 5.12 -0.23 0.89
CA PHE A 71 4.06 -0.40 1.89
C PHE A 71 4.62 -0.74 3.29
N SER A 72 5.78 -1.40 3.37
CA SER A 72 6.40 -1.77 4.65
C SER A 72 6.79 -0.54 5.47
N TYR A 73 7.17 0.58 4.83
CA TYR A 73 7.44 1.81 5.59
C TYR A 73 6.18 2.33 6.29
N PHE A 74 5.02 2.25 5.66
CA PHE A 74 3.74 2.69 6.25
C PHE A 74 3.30 1.74 7.37
N ASN A 75 3.58 0.44 7.24
CA ASN A 75 3.33 -0.55 8.29
C ASN A 75 4.20 -0.31 9.53
N ASP A 76 5.49 -0.01 9.33
CA ASP A 76 6.41 0.29 10.44
C ASP A 76 5.96 1.55 11.19
N GLU A 77 5.51 2.56 10.45
CA GLU A 77 4.99 3.78 11.07
C GLU A 77 3.66 3.52 11.80
N ALA A 78 2.75 2.71 11.24
CA ALA A 78 1.53 2.26 11.92
C ALA A 78 1.87 1.60 13.26
N ALA A 79 2.81 0.66 13.26
CA ALA A 79 3.29 -0.01 14.47
C ALA A 79 3.91 0.99 15.48
N SER A 80 4.61 2.02 14.99
CA SER A 80 5.23 3.03 15.85
C SER A 80 4.24 3.94 16.58
N VAL A 81 3.03 4.12 16.02
CA VAL A 81 1.96 4.96 16.58
C VAL A 81 0.84 4.17 17.24
N ALA A 82 0.79 2.84 17.04
CA ALA A 82 -0.19 1.96 17.65
C ALA A 82 -0.24 2.11 19.18
N GLY A 83 -1.46 2.19 19.73
CA GLY A 83 -1.69 2.37 21.16
C GLY A 83 -1.34 3.75 21.73
N LYS A 84 -0.85 4.70 20.90
CA LYS A 84 -0.51 6.05 21.33
C LYS A 84 -1.60 7.04 20.97
N THR A 85 -1.85 7.99 21.87
CA THR A 85 -2.69 9.16 21.54
C THR A 85 -1.82 10.20 20.83
N ILE A 86 -1.95 10.29 19.51
CA ILE A 86 -1.25 11.24 18.65
C ILE A 86 -2.27 12.20 18.05
N GLN A 87 -1.96 13.49 18.01
CA GLN A 87 -2.83 14.49 17.41
C GLN A 87 -2.98 14.26 15.89
N ALA A 88 -4.15 14.57 15.34
CA ALA A 88 -4.47 14.32 13.94
C ALA A 88 -3.51 15.03 12.99
N GLU A 89 -3.13 16.26 13.31
CA GLU A 89 -2.19 17.10 12.55
C GLU A 89 -0.79 16.47 12.52
N GLN A 90 -0.38 15.84 13.62
CA GLN A 90 0.90 15.14 13.69
C GLN A 90 0.88 13.87 12.83
N LEU A 91 -0.21 13.10 12.84
CA LEU A 91 -0.37 11.94 11.97
C LEU A 91 -0.38 12.33 10.49
N GLN A 92 -1.08 13.42 10.14
CA GLN A 92 -1.08 13.98 8.79
C GLN A 92 0.32 14.41 8.35
N SER A 93 1.04 15.15 9.19
CA SER A 93 2.41 15.60 8.89
C SER A 93 3.36 14.41 8.68
N LYS A 94 3.28 13.39 9.55
CA LYS A 94 4.13 12.21 9.40
C LYS A 94 3.77 11.41 8.14
N ALA A 95 2.49 11.17 7.86
CA ALA A 95 2.03 10.47 6.67
C ALA A 95 2.47 11.18 5.37
N LYS A 96 2.33 12.52 5.30
CA LYS A 96 2.82 13.33 4.18
C LYS A 96 4.33 13.20 4.02
N LYS A 97 5.08 13.35 5.11
CA LYS A 97 6.53 13.22 5.13
C LYS A 97 6.97 11.85 4.61
N LEU A 98 6.34 10.78 5.09
CA LEU A 98 6.67 9.44 4.68
C LEU A 98 6.34 9.21 3.20
N LEU A 99 5.15 9.63 2.74
CA LEU A 99 4.77 9.52 1.33
C LEU A 99 5.78 10.23 0.43
N ASN A 100 6.18 11.46 0.76
CA ASN A 100 7.18 12.21 0.00
C ASN A 100 8.57 11.57 -0.03
N GLN A 101 8.92 10.75 0.97
CA GLN A 101 10.16 9.95 0.95
C GLN A 101 10.07 8.77 -0.03
N GLN A 102 8.86 8.25 -0.25
CA GLN A 102 8.62 7.13 -1.16
C GLN A 102 8.35 7.58 -2.59
N LEU A 103 7.89 8.81 -2.81
CA LEU A 103 7.63 9.35 -4.15
C LEU A 103 8.91 9.90 -4.80
N ILE A 104 9.15 9.50 -6.05
CA ILE A 104 10.15 10.11 -6.94
C ILE A 104 9.52 11.20 -7.83
N GLU A 105 8.20 11.15 -8.04
CA GLU A 105 7.41 12.15 -8.75
C GLU A 105 6.05 12.32 -8.05
N GLY A 106 5.48 13.52 -8.09
CA GLY A 106 4.17 13.81 -7.51
C GLY A 106 4.18 14.09 -6.00
N LYS A 107 5.29 14.65 -5.48
CA LYS A 107 5.42 15.05 -4.07
C LYS A 107 4.41 16.14 -3.71
N ILE A 108 3.99 16.15 -2.45
CA ILE A 108 2.96 17.04 -1.90
C ILE A 108 3.52 18.00 -0.86
N ASN A 109 2.87 19.16 -0.71
CA ASN A 109 3.19 20.14 0.34
C ASN A 109 2.49 19.81 1.68
#